data_AF-A0AAD3R949-F1
#
_entry.id   AF-A0AAD3R949-F1
#
_cell.length_a   1.000
_cell.length_b   1.000
_cell.length_c   1.000
_cell.angle_alpha   90.00
_cell.angle_beta   90.00
_cell.angle_gamma   90.00
#
_symmetry.space_group_name_H-M   'P 1'
#
loop_
_entity.id
_entity.type
_entity.pdbx_description
1 polymer ?
#
loop_
_entity_poly.entity_id
_entity_poly.type
_entity_poly.pdbx_seq_one_letter_code
_entity_poly.pdbx_strand_id
1 'polypeptide(L)'
;MICVVKRAVLLLLLAGVIGSDPVPSPEGCEGLNKPLPRNDLHKIFGDWVLVWSVTDNAHGWQMEPKINSSHVELRLLPDNKTISFIERNLHINKSCSIYSLNMSFPLDSSDSNQHTLHTDVATEDMDGVVKPYNDSGVLDLYESCPDCLVVVYRSPETGRVSGTSFIKLFTTEFQIFVIRNLLQK
;
A
#
# COMPACT_ATOMS: atom_id res chain seq x y z
N MET A 1 -25.06 -28.67 -20.44
CA MET A 1 -25.52 -27.44 -21.12
C MET A 1 -25.57 -26.28 -20.11
N ILE A 2 -24.42 -25.82 -19.58
CA ILE A 2 -24.32 -24.72 -18.58
C ILE A 2 -23.12 -23.77 -18.86
N CYS A 3 -22.23 -24.08 -19.83
CA CYS A 3 -21.00 -23.29 -20.05
C CYS A 3 -21.11 -22.10 -21.03
N VAL A 4 -22.21 -21.94 -21.78
CA VAL A 4 -22.28 -20.92 -22.85
C VAL A 4 -22.82 -19.58 -22.34
N VAL A 5 -23.64 -19.58 -21.28
CA VAL A 5 -24.34 -18.37 -20.81
C VAL A 5 -23.40 -17.38 -20.11
N LYS A 6 -22.33 -17.84 -19.45
CA LYS A 6 -21.39 -16.95 -18.73
C LYS A 6 -20.44 -16.16 -19.65
N ARG A 7 -20.15 -16.64 -20.87
CA ARG A 7 -19.27 -15.92 -21.82
C ARG A 7 -20.00 -14.79 -22.55
N ALA A 8 -21.29 -14.94 -22.81
CA ALA A 8 -22.07 -13.92 -23.52
C ALA A 8 -22.27 -12.65 -22.68
N VAL A 9 -22.47 -12.79 -21.36
CA VAL A 9 -22.65 -11.63 -20.45
C VAL A 9 -21.35 -10.82 -20.33
N LEU A 10 -20.19 -11.47 -20.30
CA LEU A 10 -18.90 -10.79 -20.18
C LEU A 10 -18.52 -10.00 -21.45
N LEU A 11 -18.93 -10.49 -22.63
CA LEU A 11 -18.67 -9.81 -23.90
C LEU A 11 -19.62 -8.62 -24.14
N LEU A 12 -20.86 -8.68 -23.62
CA LEU A 12 -21.80 -7.56 -23.71
C LEU A 12 -21.37 -6.35 -22.84
N LEU A 13 -20.66 -6.59 -21.73
CA LEU A 13 -20.13 -5.50 -20.89
C LEU A 13 -18.95 -4.75 -21.55
N LEU A 14 -18.22 -5.39 -22.46
CA LEU A 14 -17.07 -4.78 -23.13
C LEU A 14 -17.43 -3.95 -24.37
N ALA A 15 -18.65 -4.11 -24.90
CA ALA A 15 -19.10 -3.40 -26.11
C ALA A 15 -19.62 -1.97 -25.84
N GLY A 16 -19.73 -1.55 -24.57
CA GLY A 16 -20.25 -0.23 -24.18
C GLY A 16 -19.20 0.89 -24.05
N VAL A 17 -17.91 0.60 -24.18
CA VAL A 17 -16.83 1.58 -23.96
C VAL A 17 -16.39 2.23 -25.28
N ILE A 18 -17.33 2.81 -26.01
CA ILE A 18 -17.04 3.79 -27.07
C ILE A 18 -17.98 4.98 -26.86
N GLY A 19 -17.71 5.76 -25.82
CA GLY A 19 -18.38 7.00 -25.51
C GLY A 19 -17.51 7.81 -24.57
N SER A 20 -17.02 8.96 -25.04
CA SER A 20 -16.13 9.86 -24.30
C SER A 20 -16.89 10.67 -23.24
N ASP A 21 -17.44 9.99 -22.24
CA ASP A 21 -17.97 10.61 -21.03
C ASP A 21 -17.13 10.18 -19.82
N PRO A 22 -16.85 11.10 -18.87
CA PRO A 22 -16.12 10.74 -17.65
C PRO A 22 -16.91 9.67 -16.91
N VAL A 23 -16.28 8.52 -16.69
CA VAL A 23 -16.88 7.38 -15.98
C VAL A 23 -17.38 7.88 -14.61
N PRO A 24 -18.70 7.83 -14.33
CA PRO A 24 -19.22 8.14 -13.01
C PRO A 24 -18.50 7.25 -11.99
N SER A 25 -18.07 7.82 -10.86
CA SER A 25 -17.50 7.03 -9.77
C SER A 25 -18.42 5.83 -9.50
N PRO A 26 -17.91 4.59 -9.42
CA PRO A 26 -18.76 3.44 -9.19
C PRO A 26 -19.56 3.64 -7.91
N GLU A 27 -20.89 3.47 -7.99
CA GLU A 27 -21.75 3.49 -6.81
C GLU A 27 -21.23 2.48 -5.78
N GLY A 28 -21.02 2.92 -4.54
CA GLY A 28 -20.43 2.10 -3.47
C GLY A 28 -18.92 2.26 -3.25
N CYS A 29 -18.24 3.12 -4.02
CA CYS A 29 -16.85 3.52 -3.73
C CYS A 29 -16.73 4.80 -2.86
N GLU A 30 -17.85 5.37 -2.42
CA GLU A 30 -17.85 6.53 -1.52
C GLU A 30 -17.17 6.18 -0.19
N GLY A 31 -16.18 6.99 0.21
CA GLY A 31 -15.41 6.80 1.45
C GLY A 31 -14.14 5.94 1.31
N LEU A 32 -13.97 5.15 0.24
CA LEU A 32 -12.74 4.36 0.01
C LEU A 32 -11.50 5.22 -0.21
N ASN A 33 -11.68 6.48 -0.61
CA ASN A 33 -10.63 7.42 -0.93
C ASN A 33 -10.56 8.57 0.08
N LYS A 34 -10.92 8.36 1.36
CA LYS A 34 -10.78 9.43 2.37
C LYS A 34 -9.31 9.55 2.76
N PRO A 35 -8.56 10.55 2.25
CA PRO A 35 -7.16 10.71 2.63
C PRO A 35 -7.10 11.03 4.12
N LEU A 36 -6.08 10.52 4.79
CA LEU A 36 -5.79 10.85 6.17
C LEU A 36 -4.96 12.16 6.18
N PRO A 37 -5.53 13.30 6.61
CA PRO A 37 -4.81 14.56 6.62
C PRO A 37 -3.73 14.55 7.71
N ARG A 38 -2.71 15.42 7.56
CA ARG A 38 -1.61 15.58 8.51
C ARG A 38 -2.06 15.63 9.98
N ASN A 39 -3.12 16.38 10.29
CA ASN A 39 -3.58 16.56 11.68
C ASN A 39 -4.12 15.27 12.32
N ASP A 40 -4.55 14.31 11.50
CA ASP A 40 -5.15 13.06 11.93
C ASP A 40 -4.16 11.87 11.92
N LEU A 41 -2.90 12.09 11.55
CA LEU A 41 -1.87 11.03 11.54
C LEU A 41 -1.67 10.34 12.88
N HIS A 42 -1.94 11.04 13.98
CA HIS A 42 -1.85 10.46 15.31
C HIS A 42 -2.74 9.22 15.48
N LYS A 43 -3.79 9.08 14.65
CA LYS A 43 -4.71 7.94 14.65
C LYS A 43 -4.07 6.64 14.13
N ILE A 44 -2.99 6.73 13.35
CA ILE A 44 -2.37 5.55 12.72
C ILE A 44 -1.09 5.07 13.41
N PHE A 45 -0.63 5.77 14.44
CA PHE A 45 0.53 5.32 15.20
C PHE A 45 0.16 4.08 16.00
N GLY A 46 0.88 2.99 15.76
CA GLY A 46 0.40 1.68 16.15
C GLY A 46 1.17 0.55 15.49
N ASP A 47 0.75 -0.65 15.85
CA ASP A 47 1.18 -1.90 15.24
C ASP A 47 0.05 -2.39 14.34
N TRP A 48 0.44 -2.85 13.15
CA TRP A 48 -0.45 -3.17 12.06
C TRP A 48 -0.07 -4.52 11.45
N VAL A 49 -1.05 -5.29 11.01
CA VAL A 49 -0.86 -6.56 10.30
C VAL A 49 -1.34 -6.41 8.87
N LEU A 50 -0.52 -6.82 7.90
CA LEU A 50 -0.89 -6.81 6.48
C LEU A 50 -1.93 -7.90 6.21
N VAL A 51 -3.09 -7.50 5.72
CA VAL A 51 -4.20 -8.38 5.34
C VAL A 51 -4.14 -8.71 3.85
N TRP A 52 -3.83 -7.69 3.06
CA TRP A 52 -3.85 -7.78 1.60
C TRP A 52 -2.92 -6.76 0.98
N SER A 53 -2.29 -7.14 -0.13
CA SER A 53 -1.42 -6.28 -0.92
C SER A 53 -1.63 -6.57 -2.40
N VAL A 54 -1.52 -5.53 -3.22
CA VAL A 54 -1.43 -5.64 -4.68
C VAL A 54 -0.38 -4.65 -5.17
N THR A 55 0.23 -4.97 -6.31
CA THR A 55 1.30 -4.19 -6.90
C THR A 55 1.16 -4.23 -8.41
N ASP A 56 1.50 -3.14 -9.10
CA ASP A 56 1.71 -3.15 -10.55
C ASP A 56 3.20 -3.20 -10.93
N ASN A 57 4.09 -3.23 -9.92
CA ASN A 57 5.53 -3.30 -10.05
C ASN A 57 6.00 -4.76 -10.22
N ALA A 58 6.80 -5.01 -11.26
CA ALA A 58 7.27 -6.37 -11.59
C ALA A 58 8.12 -7.02 -10.48
N HIS A 59 8.91 -6.23 -9.75
CA HIS A 59 9.66 -6.69 -8.59
C HIS A 59 8.71 -7.06 -7.44
N GLY A 60 7.69 -6.24 -7.19
CA GLY A 60 6.64 -6.52 -6.22
C GLY A 60 5.91 -7.83 -6.50
N TRP A 61 5.54 -8.08 -7.76
CA TRP A 61 4.90 -9.32 -8.19
C TRP A 61 5.73 -10.58 -7.86
N GLN A 62 7.05 -10.48 -7.84
CA GLN A 62 7.94 -11.60 -7.52
C GLN A 62 8.17 -11.79 -6.02
N MET A 63 7.98 -10.74 -5.22
CA MET A 63 8.23 -10.75 -3.77
C MET A 63 6.98 -11.08 -2.97
N GLU A 64 5.85 -10.44 -3.25
CA GLU A 64 4.59 -10.59 -2.51
C GLU A 64 4.17 -12.06 -2.29
N PRO A 65 4.23 -12.96 -3.31
CA PRO A 65 3.85 -14.35 -3.12
C PRO A 65 4.79 -15.16 -2.19
N LYS A 66 5.95 -14.61 -1.82
CA LYS A 66 6.93 -15.25 -0.93
C LYS A 66 6.78 -14.83 0.52
N ILE A 67 5.94 -13.83 0.81
CA ILE A 67 5.67 -13.31 2.14
C ILE A 67 4.54 -14.14 2.75
N ASN A 68 4.81 -14.72 3.92
CA ASN A 68 3.83 -15.46 4.70
C ASN A 68 3.04 -14.54 5.64
N SER A 69 3.70 -13.57 6.26
CA SER A 69 3.08 -12.52 7.07
C SER A 69 3.92 -11.25 7.04
N SER A 70 3.27 -10.09 7.16
CA SER A 70 3.92 -8.79 7.28
C SER A 70 3.32 -7.99 8.44
N HIS A 71 4.20 -7.39 9.24
CA HIS A 71 3.84 -6.55 10.37
C HIS A 71 4.47 -5.17 10.20
N VAL A 72 3.67 -4.13 10.39
CA VAL A 72 4.10 -2.75 10.28
C VAL A 72 4.01 -2.08 11.64
N GLU A 73 5.03 -1.31 11.99
CA GLU A 73 5.05 -0.43 13.14
C GLU A 73 5.20 1.02 12.66
N LEU A 74 4.26 1.87 13.08
CA LEU A 74 4.20 3.29 12.75
C LEU A 74 4.35 4.12 14.03
N ARG A 75 5.40 4.94 14.11
CA ARG A 75 5.69 5.79 15.29
C ARG A 75 6.11 7.19 14.88
N LEU A 76 5.72 8.19 15.66
CA LEU A 76 6.30 9.52 15.58
C LEU A 76 7.66 9.53 16.29
N LEU A 77 8.69 10.04 15.62
CA LEU A 77 10.01 10.20 16.22
C LEU A 77 10.05 11.40 17.19
N PRO A 78 11.06 11.50 18.07
CA PRO A 78 11.15 12.57 19.07
C PRO A 78 11.21 14.00 18.52
N ASP A 79 11.49 14.16 17.22
CA ASP A 79 11.48 15.46 16.53
C ASP A 79 10.07 15.98 16.20
N ASN A 80 9.03 15.17 16.45
CA ASN A 80 7.61 15.43 16.16
C ASN A 80 7.31 15.75 14.69
N LYS A 81 8.20 15.37 13.78
CA LYS A 81 8.08 15.65 12.34
C LYS A 81 8.26 14.40 11.50
N THR A 82 9.16 13.53 11.93
CA THR A 82 9.52 12.32 11.20
C THR A 82 8.72 11.16 11.74
N ILE A 83 8.16 10.39 10.82
CA ILE A 83 7.42 9.15 11.10
C ILE A 83 8.33 8.00 10.74
N SER A 84 8.55 7.11 11.70
CA SER A 84 9.20 5.83 11.47
C SER A 84 8.15 4.83 11.03
N PHE A 85 8.41 4.17 9.90
CA PHE A 85 7.67 3.02 9.39
C PHE A 85 8.63 1.83 9.32
N ILE A 86 8.32 0.79 10.10
CA ILE A 86 9.12 -0.43 10.14
C ILE A 86 8.24 -1.58 9.70
N GLU A 87 8.53 -2.16 8.53
CA GLU A 87 7.85 -3.33 8.00
C GLU A 87 8.71 -4.58 8.19
N ARG A 88 8.16 -5.60 8.85
CA ARG A 88 8.81 -6.87 9.15
C ARG A 88 8.07 -7.98 8.42
N ASN A 89 8.75 -8.61 7.46
CA ASN A 89 8.19 -9.67 6.63
C ASN A 89 8.77 -11.02 7.03
N LEU A 90 7.90 -11.97 7.33
CA LEU A 90 8.26 -13.39 7.44
C LEU A 90 8.04 -14.05 6.08
N HIS A 91 9.10 -14.61 5.52
CA HIS A 91 9.04 -15.30 4.23
C HIS A 91 8.64 -16.78 4.40
N ILE A 92 8.14 -17.42 3.35
CA ILE A 92 7.73 -18.84 3.36
C ILE A 92 8.89 -19.77 3.72
N ASN A 93 10.12 -19.44 3.33
CA ASN A 93 11.34 -20.15 3.69
C ASN A 93 11.78 -19.91 5.16
N LYS A 94 10.99 -19.17 5.95
CA LYS A 94 11.24 -18.76 7.34
C LYS A 94 12.37 -17.75 7.53
N SER A 95 12.91 -17.14 6.47
CA SER A 95 13.79 -15.97 6.62
C SER A 95 12.96 -14.71 6.94
N CYS A 96 13.62 -13.69 7.48
CA CYS A 96 12.99 -12.43 7.83
C CYS A 96 13.64 -11.29 7.05
N SER A 97 12.84 -10.37 6.53
CA SER A 97 13.34 -9.09 6.05
C SER A 97 12.69 -7.95 6.80
N ILE A 98 13.48 -6.91 7.11
CA ILE A 98 13.00 -5.71 7.80
C ILE A 98 13.32 -4.51 6.94
N TYR A 99 12.28 -3.76 6.57
CA TYR A 99 12.42 -2.46 5.92
C TYR A 99 12.14 -1.38 6.96
N SER A 100 13.07 -0.44 7.10
CA SER A 100 12.88 0.73 7.97
C SER A 100 12.91 1.99 7.13
N LEU A 101 11.85 2.78 7.18
CA LEU A 101 11.69 4.01 6.44
C LEU A 101 11.44 5.15 7.43
N ASN A 102 12.24 6.20 7.31
CA ASN A 102 11.93 7.49 7.92
C ASN A 102 11.22 8.34 6.88
N MET A 103 10.07 8.87 7.25
CA MET A 103 9.22 9.60 6.32
C MET A 103 8.76 10.91 6.96
N SER A 104 8.66 11.95 6.15
CA SER A 104 8.18 13.25 6.60
C SER A 104 7.34 13.90 5.52
N PHE A 105 6.59 14.94 5.91
CA PHE A 105 5.99 15.79 4.89
C PHE A 105 7.01 16.77 4.32
N PRO A 106 6.91 17.12 3.03
CA PRO A 106 7.62 18.21 2.41
C PRO A 106 7.64 19.47 3.30
N LEU A 107 8.84 19.96 3.62
CA LEU A 107 9.05 21.08 4.54
C LEU A 107 8.32 22.35 4.11
N ASP A 108 8.11 22.54 2.81
CA ASP A 108 7.46 23.72 2.23
C ASP A 108 5.93 23.66 2.27
N SER A 109 5.36 22.53 2.73
CA SER A 109 3.92 22.34 2.81
C SER A 109 3.39 22.72 4.20
N SER A 110 2.84 23.93 4.31
CA SER A 110 2.02 24.33 5.47
C SER A 110 0.57 23.84 5.37
N ASP A 111 0.20 23.20 4.26
CA ASP A 111 -1.14 22.67 4.04
C ASP A 111 -1.44 21.50 4.97
N SER A 112 -2.37 21.72 5.90
CA SER A 112 -2.85 20.70 6.83
C SER A 112 -3.64 19.58 6.15
N ASN A 113 -4.12 19.79 4.91
CA ASN A 113 -4.84 18.79 4.12
C ASN A 113 -3.90 17.87 3.32
N GLN A 114 -2.58 18.13 3.37
CA GLN A 114 -1.62 17.24 2.76
C GLN A 114 -1.62 15.87 3.46
N HIS A 115 -1.60 14.82 2.65
CA HIS A 115 -1.69 13.42 3.08
C HIS A 115 -0.57 12.54 2.52
N THR A 116 0.31 13.12 1.68
CA THR A 116 1.45 12.42 1.07
C THR A 116 2.70 12.61 1.93
N LEU A 117 3.27 11.49 2.39
CA LEU A 117 4.55 11.41 3.07
C LEU A 117 5.66 11.06 2.06
N HIS A 118 6.83 11.64 2.26
CA HIS A 118 8.03 11.36 1.46
C HIS A 118 9.01 10.54 2.28
N THR A 119 9.63 9.54 1.66
CA THR A 119 10.72 8.79 2.28
C THR A 119 11.98 9.67 2.31
N ASP A 120 12.48 9.95 3.50
CA ASP A 120 13.72 10.71 3.74
C ASP A 120 14.94 9.78 3.66
N VAL A 121 14.84 8.62 4.32
CA VAL A 121 15.89 7.59 4.39
C VAL A 121 15.22 6.22 4.51
N ALA A 122 15.76 5.23 3.81
CA ALA A 122 15.35 3.84 3.96
C ALA A 122 16.54 2.91 4.17
N THR A 123 16.33 1.87 4.97
CA THR A 123 17.28 0.76 5.17
C THR A 123 16.57 -0.58 5.03
N GLU A 124 17.32 -1.58 4.59
CA GLU A 124 16.90 -2.97 4.51
C GLU A 124 17.82 -3.81 5.38
N ASP A 125 17.25 -4.61 6.28
CA ASP A 125 17.92 -5.67 7.02
C ASP A 125 17.45 -7.01 6.47
N MET A 126 18.42 -7.81 6.00
CA MET A 126 18.24 -9.19 5.61
C MET A 126 19.12 -10.06 6.50
N ASP A 127 18.48 -10.90 7.33
CA ASP A 127 19.14 -11.84 8.24
C ASP A 127 20.23 -11.20 9.14
N GLY A 128 20.02 -9.96 9.60
CA GLY A 128 20.89 -9.21 10.49
C GLY A 128 21.90 -8.28 9.80
N VAL A 129 21.89 -8.23 8.46
CA VAL A 129 22.77 -7.36 7.67
C VAL A 129 21.99 -6.15 7.19
N VAL A 130 22.23 -5.01 7.85
CA VAL A 130 21.61 -3.72 7.51
C VAL A 130 22.38 -3.03 6.39
N LYS A 131 21.68 -2.61 5.34
CA LYS A 131 22.23 -1.79 4.25
C LYS A 131 21.28 -0.64 3.90
N PRO A 132 21.81 0.47 3.33
CA PRO A 132 20.96 1.50 2.74
C PRO A 132 20.07 0.91 1.64
N TYR A 133 18.80 1.29 1.65
CA TYR A 133 17.85 0.95 0.60
C TYR A 133 17.57 2.23 -0.19
N ASN A 134 17.92 2.24 -1.48
CA ASN A 134 17.77 3.44 -2.31
C ASN A 134 16.30 3.59 -2.70
N ASP A 135 15.54 4.20 -1.81
CA ASP A 135 14.13 4.48 -1.99
C ASP A 135 13.87 5.99 -1.95
N SER A 136 13.07 6.45 -2.91
CA SER A 136 12.56 7.83 -3.01
C SER A 136 11.03 7.85 -3.14
N GLY A 137 10.40 6.76 -2.69
CA GLY A 137 8.96 6.59 -2.74
C GLY A 137 8.20 7.58 -1.88
N VAL A 138 6.92 7.69 -2.20
CA VAL A 138 5.93 8.48 -1.47
C VAL A 138 4.78 7.59 -1.02
N LEU A 139 4.17 7.92 0.11
CA LEU A 139 3.07 7.18 0.70
C LEU A 139 1.86 8.09 0.84
N ASP A 140 0.71 7.62 0.37
CA ASP A 140 -0.58 8.20 0.69
C ASP A 140 -1.32 7.26 1.65
N LEU A 141 -1.90 7.85 2.68
CA LEU A 141 -2.58 7.13 3.76
C LEU A 141 -4.07 7.39 3.68
N TYR A 142 -4.88 6.34 3.78
CA TYR A 142 -6.33 6.42 3.71
C TYR A 142 -6.97 5.69 4.89
N GLU A 143 -7.94 6.34 5.52
CA GLU A 143 -8.78 5.76 6.55
C GLU A 143 -9.93 5.03 5.88
N SER A 144 -9.92 3.69 5.90
CA SER A 144 -10.98 2.87 5.31
C SER A 144 -12.01 2.40 6.34
N CYS A 145 -11.58 2.16 7.58
CA CYS A 145 -12.43 1.80 8.73
C CYS A 145 -11.70 2.16 10.05
N PRO A 146 -12.36 2.13 11.23
CA PRO A 146 -11.73 2.46 12.51
C PRO A 146 -10.44 1.68 12.82
N ASP A 147 -10.37 0.43 12.37
CA ASP A 147 -9.27 -0.50 12.60
C ASP A 147 -8.60 -0.94 11.27
N CYS A 148 -8.75 -0.14 10.21
CA CYS A 148 -8.23 -0.43 8.87
C CYS A 148 -7.43 0.74 8.30
N LEU A 149 -6.21 0.46 7.88
CA LEU A 149 -5.33 1.42 7.22
C LEU A 149 -5.03 0.97 5.80
N VAL A 150 -5.29 1.83 4.82
CA VAL A 150 -4.82 1.63 3.44
C VAL A 150 -3.63 2.53 3.19
N VAL A 151 -2.55 1.92 2.69
CA VAL A 151 -1.32 2.61 2.31
C VAL A 151 -1.14 2.42 0.81
N VAL A 152 -1.06 3.53 0.09
CA VAL A 152 -0.70 3.55 -1.33
C VAL A 152 0.73 4.05 -1.42
N TYR A 153 1.64 3.16 -1.80
CA TYR A 153 3.05 3.47 -1.96
C TYR A 153 3.40 3.59 -3.44
N ARG A 154 4.11 4.66 -3.79
CA ARG A 154 4.52 4.98 -5.16
C ARG A 154 6.01 5.26 -5.18
N SER A 155 6.77 4.42 -5.86
CA SER A 155 8.22 4.62 -6.05
C SER A 155 8.51 4.99 -7.51
N PRO A 156 9.44 5.91 -7.78
CA PRO A 156 9.85 6.21 -9.15
C PRO A 156 10.58 4.99 -9.75
N GLU A 157 9.88 4.17 -10.53
CA GLU A 157 10.57 3.24 -11.42
C GLU A 157 11.31 4.04 -12.49
N THR A 158 12.61 3.75 -12.70
CA THR A 158 13.36 4.30 -13.83
C THR A 158 12.60 4.02 -15.14
N GLY A 159 11.94 5.05 -15.69
CA GLY A 159 11.30 5.00 -17.02
C GLY A 159 9.77 4.98 -17.05
N ARG A 160 9.03 5.04 -15.92
CA ARG A 160 7.56 5.12 -15.96
C ARG A 160 7.03 6.27 -15.10
N VAL A 161 6.43 7.26 -15.78
CA VAL A 161 5.69 8.34 -15.14
C VAL A 161 4.27 7.83 -14.89
N SER A 162 3.94 7.55 -13.62
CA SER A 162 2.61 7.14 -13.13
C SER A 162 2.26 5.65 -13.31
N GLY A 163 2.49 4.87 -12.24
CA GLY A 163 1.98 3.51 -12.01
C GLY A 163 2.16 3.19 -10.52
N THR A 164 1.13 2.68 -9.86
CA THR A 164 1.03 2.57 -8.39
C THR A 164 1.85 1.40 -7.85
N SER A 165 2.98 1.67 -7.20
CA SER A 165 3.92 0.59 -6.85
C SER A 165 3.40 -0.43 -5.85
N PHE A 166 2.62 -0.06 -4.82
CA PHE A 166 1.88 -1.01 -3.98
C PHE A 166 0.61 -0.37 -3.41
N ILE A 167 -0.45 -1.15 -3.25
CA ILE A 167 -1.61 -0.83 -2.39
C ILE A 167 -1.68 -1.91 -1.33
N LYS A 168 -1.57 -1.50 -0.06
CA LYS A 168 -1.57 -2.41 1.10
C LYS A 168 -2.73 -2.07 2.02
N LEU A 169 -3.45 -3.08 2.47
CA LEU A 169 -4.50 -3.00 3.48
C LEU A 169 -4.01 -3.65 4.77
N PHE A 170 -4.04 -2.88 5.85
CA PHE A 170 -3.63 -3.29 7.18
C PHE A 170 -4.80 -3.27 8.16
N THR A 171 -4.70 -4.09 9.21
CA THR A 171 -5.63 -4.08 10.35
C THR A 171 -4.90 -4.28 11.68
N THR A 172 -5.56 -3.93 12.79
CA THR A 172 -5.07 -4.15 14.16
C THR A 172 -5.40 -5.56 14.67
N GLU A 173 -6.36 -6.27 14.06
CA GLU A 173 -6.77 -7.62 14.49
C GLU A 173 -5.91 -8.75 13.87
N PHE A 174 -5.39 -9.64 14.72
CA PHE A 174 -4.73 -10.87 14.31
C PHE A 174 -5.76 -11.92 13.85
N GLN A 175 -6.31 -11.77 12.65
CA GLN A 175 -6.79 -12.91 11.91
C GLN A 175 -5.73 -13.29 10.87
N ILE A 176 -5.38 -14.58 10.81
CA ILE A 176 -4.41 -15.11 9.87
C ILE A 176 -4.99 -14.95 8.47
N PHE A 177 -4.68 -13.81 7.84
CA PHE A 177 -4.95 -13.62 6.42
C PHE A 177 -3.73 -14.14 5.67
N VAL A 178 -3.93 -15.23 4.93
CA VAL A 178 -2.99 -15.59 3.88
C VAL A 178 -3.04 -14.45 2.87
N ILE A 179 -1.91 -13.79 2.60
CA ILE A 179 -1.79 -12.81 1.53
C ILE A 179 -2.10 -13.54 0.21
N ARG A 180 -3.36 -13.52 -0.21
CA ARG A 180 -3.81 -14.15 -1.44
C ARG A 180 -3.94 -13.08 -2.51
N ASN A 181 -2.99 -13.09 -3.44
CA ASN A 181 -3.15 -12.43 -4.72
C ASN A 181 -4.30 -13.09 -5.48
N LEU A 182 -5.49 -12.48 -5.47
CA LEU A 182 -6.68 -12.98 -6.16
C LEU A 182 -6.64 -12.76 -7.69
N LEU A 183 -5.52 -12.25 -8.23
CA LEU A 183 -5.37 -11.91 -9.65
C LEU A 183 -4.35 -12.78 -10.39
N GLN A 184 -4.06 -13.99 -9.90
CA GLN A 184 -3.36 -14.99 -10.73
C GLN A 184 -4.38 -15.64 -11.68
N LYS A 185 -4.30 -15.28 -12.96
CA LYS A 185 -4.99 -15.95 -14.07
C LYS A 185 -3.97 -16.62 -14.97
#